data_AF-J8Q862-F1
#
_entry.id   AF-J8Q862-F1
#
_cell.length_a   1.000
_cell.length_b   1.000
_cell.length_c   1.000
_cell.angle_alpha   90.00
_cell.angle_beta   90.00
_cell.angle_gamma   90.00
#
_symmetry.space_group_name_H-M   'P 1'
#
loop_
_entity.id
_entity.type
_entity.pdbx_description
1 polymer ?
#
loop_
_entity_poly.entity_id
_entity_poly.type
_entity_poly.pdbx_seq_one_letter_code
_entity_poly.pdbx_strand_id
1 'polypeptide(L)'
;MKTAFLASLIFIVFTAYVVRLVAILPFFHTQTRTEKETRDGGSVVRIQKSSQKPLKIFVFLGSGGHTGEMLRLLQNYKDLLLNESTVYVGYSDQASRQRFVCFMKDFTRCKVQYFEFMKAREVKATFLQSVKTIIGTLIQSFVNVAKIRFAMCGVPHLFLLNGPGTCCIISLWLKLIELVVIFLDASHIVYVESLARINTPSLTGKILYWVVDEFVVQWQELRDDCLPRAKWFGILV
;
A
#
# COMPACT_ATOMS: atom_id res chain seq x y z
N MET A 1 8.49 11.74 45.34
CA MET A 1 8.53 10.32 44.89
C MET A 1 7.45 9.98 43.86
N LYS A 2 6.16 10.23 44.11
CA LYS A 2 5.07 9.92 43.15
C LYS A 2 5.18 10.66 41.79
N THR A 3 5.62 11.91 41.80
CA THR A 3 5.82 12.73 40.59
C THR A 3 6.95 12.23 39.70
N ALA A 4 8.08 11.81 40.30
CA ALA A 4 9.22 11.26 39.57
C ALA A 4 8.87 9.91 38.91
N PHE A 5 8.08 9.07 39.58
CA PHE A 5 7.59 7.81 39.01
C PHE A 5 6.65 8.06 37.82
N LEU A 6 5.72 9.01 37.95
CA LEU A 6 4.82 9.39 36.86
C LEU A 6 5.58 9.96 35.66
N ALA A 7 6.55 10.85 35.90
CA ALA A 7 7.40 11.40 34.85
C ALA A 7 8.21 10.32 34.13
N SER A 8 8.76 9.36 34.87
CA SER A 8 9.52 8.23 34.30
C SER A 8 8.63 7.34 33.43
N LEU A 9 7.40 7.05 33.87
CA LEU A 9 6.44 6.25 33.09
C LEU A 9 6.06 6.95 31.78
N ILE A 10 5.78 8.25 31.82
CA ILE A 10 5.46 9.05 30.63
C ILE A 10 6.65 9.03 29.65
N PHE A 11 7.88 9.18 30.15
CA PHE A 11 9.07 9.16 29.31
C PHE A 11 9.29 7.81 28.62
N ILE A 12 9.06 6.70 29.34
CA ILE A 12 9.15 5.35 28.77
C ILE A 12 8.10 5.15 27.66
N VAL A 13 6.85 5.54 27.92
CA VAL A 13 5.76 5.43 26.93
C VAL A 13 6.05 6.30 25.70
N PHE A 14 6.52 7.53 25.91
CA PHE A 14 6.90 8.43 24.84
C PHE A 14 8.05 7.87 23.99
N THR A 15 9.09 7.35 24.64
CA THR A 15 10.24 6.75 23.96
C THR A 15 9.81 5.53 23.14
N ALA A 16 8.97 4.65 23.71
CA ALA A 16 8.43 3.49 23.01
C ALA A 16 7.61 3.92 21.76
N TYR A 17 6.83 4.99 21.88
CA TYR A 17 6.06 5.55 20.76
C TYR A 17 6.97 6.13 19.66
N VAL A 18 8.03 6.86 20.03
CA VAL A 18 9.01 7.40 19.06
C VAL A 18 9.73 6.26 18.34
N VAL A 19 10.20 5.24 19.06
CA VAL A 19 10.84 4.06 18.46
C VAL A 19 9.87 3.36 17.50
N ARG A 20 8.60 3.24 17.88
CA ARG A 20 7.56 2.63 17.04
C ARG A 20 7.31 3.44 15.77
N LEU A 21 7.23 4.77 15.88
CA LEU A 21 7.05 5.67 14.74
C LEU A 21 8.23 5.55 13.76
N VAL A 22 9.46 5.52 14.27
CA VAL A 22 10.68 5.30 13.46
C VAL A 22 10.64 3.94 12.76
N ALA A 23 10.20 2.88 13.46
CA ALA A 23 10.14 1.53 12.88
C ALA A 23 9.10 1.39 11.75
N ILE A 24 7.98 2.12 11.83
CA ILE A 24 6.90 2.07 10.83
C ILE A 24 7.18 2.93 9.61
N LEU A 25 7.88 4.05 9.80
CA LEU A 25 8.13 4.99 8.71
C LEU A 25 9.20 4.43 7.76
N PRO A 26 8.92 4.45 6.43
CA PRO A 26 9.76 3.78 5.44
C PRO A 26 11.16 4.38 5.33
N PHE A 27 11.32 5.65 5.68
CA PHE A 27 12.59 6.38 5.64
C PHE A 27 13.73 5.68 6.37
N PHE A 28 13.44 5.02 7.49
CA PHE A 28 14.45 4.35 8.30
C PHE A 28 14.75 2.92 7.83
N HIS A 29 13.87 2.33 7.01
CA HIS A 29 14.05 1.00 6.44
C HIS A 29 14.79 1.02 5.10
N THR A 30 14.62 2.07 4.28
CA THR A 30 15.18 2.11 2.91
C THR A 30 16.71 2.26 2.89
N GLN A 31 17.32 2.94 3.87
CA GLN A 31 18.75 3.30 3.81
C GLN A 31 19.70 2.10 3.94
N THR A 32 19.33 1.05 4.67
CA THR A 32 20.17 -0.14 4.89
C THR A 32 20.18 -1.13 3.72
N ARG A 33 19.23 -1.04 2.78
CA ARG A 33 19.16 -1.96 1.63
C ARG A 33 19.88 -1.42 0.39
N THR A 34 19.85 -0.10 0.17
CA THR A 34 20.45 0.56 -1.00
C THR A 34 21.99 0.47 -1.02
N GLU A 35 22.65 0.53 0.15
CA GLU A 35 24.12 0.36 0.22
C GLU A 35 24.59 -1.07 -0.09
N LYS A 36 23.70 -2.06 0.05
CA LYS A 36 24.03 -3.46 -0.24
C LYS A 36 23.85 -3.80 -1.71
N GLU A 37 22.90 -3.14 -2.40
CA GLU A 37 22.63 -3.34 -3.84
C GLU A 37 23.62 -2.57 -4.75
N THR A 38 24.22 -1.46 -4.31
CA THR A 38 25.24 -0.73 -5.09
C THR A 38 26.59 -1.45 -5.18
N ARG A 39 26.83 -2.52 -4.41
CA ARG A 39 28.06 -3.33 -4.51
C ARG A 39 27.95 -4.53 -5.45
N ASP A 40 26.75 -5.05 -5.69
CA ASP A 40 26.51 -6.19 -6.59
C ASP A 40 25.83 -5.70 -7.88
N GLY A 41 26.61 -5.05 -8.74
CA GLY A 41 26.21 -4.76 -10.10
C GLY A 41 26.09 -6.05 -10.91
N GLY A 42 24.86 -6.53 -11.11
CA GLY A 42 24.59 -7.63 -12.04
C GLY A 42 23.52 -8.60 -11.55
N SER A 43 22.29 -8.32 -11.95
CA SER A 43 21.28 -9.33 -12.31
C SER A 43 20.74 -10.29 -11.23
N VAL A 44 19.41 -10.29 -11.18
CA VAL A 44 18.52 -11.27 -10.55
C VAL A 44 18.32 -11.07 -9.05
N VAL A 45 17.17 -10.46 -8.74
CA VAL A 45 16.43 -10.61 -7.49
C VAL A 45 16.58 -12.04 -6.99
N ARG A 46 17.51 -12.29 -6.06
CA ARG A 46 17.52 -13.53 -5.27
C ARG A 46 16.25 -13.49 -4.43
N ILE A 47 15.18 -14.07 -4.96
CA ILE A 47 13.95 -14.33 -4.23
C ILE A 47 14.32 -15.34 -3.15
N GLN A 48 14.74 -14.85 -1.99
CA GLN A 48 14.82 -15.66 -0.80
C GLN A 48 13.39 -16.11 -0.49
N LYS A 49 13.06 -17.35 -0.88
CA LYS A 49 11.82 -18.03 -0.55
C LYS A 49 11.81 -18.30 0.96
N SER A 50 11.54 -17.26 1.74
CA SER A 50 11.76 -17.23 3.20
C SER A 50 10.48 -17.45 4.01
N SER A 51 9.33 -17.75 3.40
CA SER A 51 8.13 -18.05 4.18
C SER A 51 7.50 -19.37 3.78
N GLN A 52 7.34 -20.25 4.77
CA GLN A 52 6.48 -21.43 4.67
C GLN A 52 4.98 -21.07 4.74
N LYS A 53 4.64 -19.81 5.05
CA LYS A 53 3.25 -19.35 5.14
C LYS A 53 2.81 -18.70 3.82
N PRO A 54 1.57 -18.93 3.36
CA PRO A 54 1.05 -18.31 2.14
C PRO A 54 0.97 -16.79 2.30
N LEU A 55 1.37 -16.07 1.26
CA LEU A 55 1.35 -14.61 1.20
C LEU A 55 -0.10 -14.10 1.19
N LYS A 56 -0.39 -13.05 1.97
CA LYS A 56 -1.65 -12.32 1.86
C LYS A 56 -1.43 -11.00 1.14
N ILE A 57 -2.20 -10.75 0.09
CA ILE A 57 -2.01 -9.54 -0.72
C ILE A 57 -3.27 -8.70 -0.67
N PHE A 58 -3.11 -7.41 -0.42
CA PHE A 58 -4.12 -6.41 -0.71
C PHE A 58 -3.81 -5.77 -2.06
N VAL A 59 -4.82 -5.71 -2.94
CA VAL A 59 -4.74 -5.04 -4.23
C VAL A 59 -5.83 -3.99 -4.30
N PHE A 60 -5.46 -2.75 -4.61
CA PHE A 60 -6.44 -1.69 -4.87
C PHE A 60 -6.68 -1.51 -6.36
N LEU A 61 -7.96 -1.54 -6.76
CA LEU A 61 -8.45 -1.34 -8.12
C LEU A 61 -9.08 0.05 -8.24
N GLY A 62 -8.29 1.01 -8.71
CA GLY A 62 -8.76 2.34 -9.08
C GLY A 62 -9.53 2.31 -10.40
N SER A 63 -10.63 3.07 -10.50
CA SER A 63 -11.46 3.05 -11.72
C SER A 63 -10.70 3.28 -13.02
N GLY A 64 -11.16 2.64 -14.10
CA GLY A 64 -10.70 2.92 -15.46
C GLY A 64 -9.34 2.31 -15.77
N GLY A 65 -8.39 3.13 -16.24
CA GLY A 65 -7.06 2.70 -16.67
C GLY A 65 -6.27 2.00 -15.57
N HIS A 66 -6.34 2.49 -14.32
CA HIS A 66 -5.63 1.93 -13.17
C HIS A 66 -6.00 0.47 -12.88
N THR A 67 -7.28 0.09 -12.99
CA THR A 67 -7.69 -1.32 -12.90
C THR A 67 -7.01 -2.15 -14.00
N GLY A 68 -6.96 -1.63 -15.23
CA GLY A 68 -6.24 -2.31 -16.31
C GLY A 68 -4.76 -2.47 -16.00
N GLU A 69 -4.13 -1.43 -15.45
CA GLU A 69 -2.72 -1.47 -15.07
C GLU A 69 -2.45 -2.55 -14.02
N MET A 70 -3.28 -2.58 -12.98
CA MET A 70 -3.15 -3.54 -11.89
C MET A 70 -3.38 -4.98 -12.32
N LEU A 71 -4.37 -5.23 -13.19
CA LEU A 71 -4.66 -6.58 -13.68
C LEU A 71 -3.50 -7.14 -14.51
N ARG A 72 -2.89 -6.33 -15.38
CA ARG A 72 -1.73 -6.77 -16.17
C ARG A 72 -0.50 -7.02 -15.31
N LEU A 73 -0.26 -6.17 -14.31
CA LEU A 73 0.81 -6.40 -13.35
C LEU A 73 0.61 -7.73 -12.59
N LEU A 74 -0.61 -7.99 -12.10
CA LEU A 74 -0.91 -9.29 -11.45
C LEU A 74 -0.74 -10.47 -12.41
N GLN A 75 -1.08 -10.31 -13.68
CA GLN A 75 -0.89 -11.35 -14.70
C GLN A 75 0.58 -11.66 -14.93
N ASN A 76 1.42 -10.62 -15.05
CA ASN A 76 2.86 -10.73 -15.28
C ASN A 76 3.59 -11.39 -14.10
N TYR A 77 3.11 -11.16 -12.87
CA TYR A 77 3.72 -11.67 -11.63
C TYR A 77 2.87 -12.74 -10.93
N LYS A 78 2.02 -13.45 -11.68
CA LYS A 78 1.05 -14.42 -11.12
C LYS A 78 1.70 -15.51 -10.26
N ASP A 79 2.87 -16.01 -10.65
CA ASP A 79 3.54 -17.11 -9.95
C ASP A 79 4.10 -16.68 -8.59
N LEU A 80 4.34 -15.38 -8.41
CA LEU A 80 4.82 -14.77 -7.17
C LEU A 80 3.67 -14.26 -6.30
N LEU A 81 2.66 -13.64 -6.92
CA LEU A 81 1.60 -12.94 -6.20
C LEU A 81 0.37 -13.82 -5.96
N LEU A 82 0.04 -14.73 -6.88
CA LEU A 82 -1.22 -15.48 -6.88
C LEU A 82 -1.05 -16.98 -6.59
N ASN A 83 0.15 -17.44 -6.25
CA ASN A 83 0.38 -18.86 -5.96
C ASN A 83 -0.08 -19.21 -4.52
N GLU A 84 -1.27 -19.78 -4.40
CA GLU A 84 -1.92 -20.18 -3.12
C GLU A 84 -2.12 -19.02 -2.12
N SER A 85 -2.13 -17.79 -2.63
CA SER A 85 -2.30 -16.58 -1.85
C SER A 85 -3.76 -16.31 -1.47
N THR A 86 -3.95 -15.60 -0.35
CA THR A 86 -5.24 -14.95 -0.07
C THR A 86 -5.20 -13.51 -0.57
N VAL A 87 -6.14 -13.14 -1.44
CA VAL A 87 -6.19 -11.82 -2.09
C VAL A 87 -7.36 -11.01 -1.55
N TYR A 88 -7.05 -9.82 -1.04
CA TYR A 88 -7.99 -8.83 -0.57
C TYR A 88 -8.06 -7.73 -1.61
N VAL A 89 -9.24 -7.44 -2.12
CA VAL A 89 -9.43 -6.54 -3.26
C VAL A 89 -10.21 -5.33 -2.82
N GLY A 90 -9.56 -4.17 -2.78
CA GLY A 90 -10.22 -2.88 -2.67
C GLY A 90 -10.66 -2.41 -4.05
N TYR A 91 -11.90 -1.97 -4.23
CA TYR A 91 -12.37 -1.42 -5.52
C TYR A 91 -13.15 -0.13 -5.36
N SER A 92 -13.03 0.76 -6.35
CA SER A 92 -13.70 2.07 -6.33
C SER A 92 -15.02 2.15 -7.11
N ASP A 93 -15.31 1.13 -7.92
CA ASP A 93 -16.49 1.03 -8.76
C ASP A 93 -16.79 -0.43 -9.11
N GLN A 94 -18.05 -0.74 -9.41
CA GLN A 94 -18.49 -2.12 -9.67
C GLN A 94 -17.92 -2.70 -10.97
N ALA A 95 -17.61 -1.87 -11.98
CA ALA A 95 -17.02 -2.36 -13.23
C ALA A 95 -15.60 -2.90 -12.99
N SER A 96 -14.79 -2.20 -12.18
CA SER A 96 -13.47 -2.67 -11.75
C SER A 96 -13.54 -3.99 -11.00
N ARG A 97 -14.52 -4.15 -10.10
CA ARG A 97 -14.78 -5.42 -9.40
C ARG A 97 -15.09 -6.55 -10.37
N GLN A 98 -15.99 -6.33 -11.33
CA GLN A 98 -16.38 -7.37 -12.29
C GLN A 98 -15.20 -7.81 -13.18
N ARG A 99 -14.36 -6.86 -13.62
CA ARG A 99 -13.14 -7.19 -14.36
C ARG A 99 -12.20 -8.10 -13.56
N PHE A 100 -12.03 -7.81 -12.27
CA PHE A 100 -11.22 -8.64 -11.40
C PHE A 100 -11.82 -10.02 -11.15
N VAL A 101 -13.14 -10.11 -10.96
CA VAL A 101 -13.85 -11.39 -10.85
C VAL A 101 -13.62 -12.25 -12.09
N CYS A 102 -13.69 -11.67 -13.28
CA CYS A 102 -13.39 -12.39 -14.53
C CYS A 102 -11.93 -12.85 -14.59
N PHE A 103 -10.98 -11.98 -14.22
CA PHE A 103 -9.56 -12.31 -14.17
C PHE A 103 -9.24 -13.46 -13.21
N MET A 104 -9.88 -13.50 -12.03
CA MET A 104 -9.62 -14.54 -11.04
C MET A 104 -10.23 -15.90 -11.36
N LYS A 105 -11.07 -16.02 -12.43
CA LYS A 105 -11.58 -17.33 -12.87
C LYS A 105 -10.46 -18.29 -13.26
N ASP A 106 -9.36 -17.75 -13.76
CA ASP A 106 -8.18 -18.53 -14.16
C ASP A 106 -7.34 -18.98 -12.94
N PHE A 107 -7.66 -18.48 -11.73
CA PHE A 107 -6.91 -18.69 -10.49
C PHE A 107 -7.77 -19.29 -9.37
N THR A 108 -8.31 -20.49 -9.59
CA THR A 108 -9.26 -21.17 -8.67
C THR A 108 -8.68 -21.55 -7.31
N ARG A 109 -7.35 -21.57 -7.16
CA ARG A 109 -6.67 -21.86 -5.89
C ARG A 109 -6.59 -20.66 -4.94
N CYS A 110 -6.90 -19.46 -5.43
CA CYS A 110 -6.86 -18.23 -4.62
C CYS A 110 -8.16 -17.99 -3.87
N LYS A 111 -8.06 -17.64 -2.60
CA LYS A 111 -9.19 -17.11 -1.84
C LYS A 111 -9.28 -15.60 -2.02
N VAL A 112 -10.40 -15.10 -2.52
CA VAL A 112 -10.59 -13.67 -2.81
C VAL A 112 -11.64 -13.06 -1.88
N GLN A 113 -11.33 -11.90 -1.29
CA GLN A 113 -12.27 -11.09 -0.49
C GLN A 113 -12.36 -9.68 -1.04
N TYR A 114 -13.57 -9.12 -1.09
CA TYR A 114 -13.84 -7.83 -1.75
C TYR A 114 -14.24 -6.76 -0.73
N PHE A 115 -13.67 -5.57 -0.88
CA PHE A 115 -13.92 -4.40 -0.03
C PHE A 115 -14.20 -3.17 -0.91
N GLU A 116 -15.35 -2.55 -0.71
CA GLU A 116 -15.74 -1.37 -1.46
C GLU A 116 -15.16 -0.11 -0.83
N PHE A 117 -14.47 0.70 -1.66
CA PHE A 117 -13.96 2.00 -1.27
C PHE A 117 -14.66 3.06 -2.10
N MET A 118 -15.64 3.71 -1.50
CA MET A 118 -16.38 4.77 -2.18
C MET A 118 -15.45 5.94 -2.51
N LYS A 119 -15.57 6.44 -3.74
CA LYS A 119 -15.02 7.76 -4.08
C LYS A 119 -15.91 8.84 -3.50
N ALA A 120 -15.33 9.95 -3.06
CA ALA A 120 -16.11 11.16 -2.83
C ALA A 120 -16.79 11.54 -4.16
N ARG A 121 -18.12 11.48 -4.23
CA ARG A 121 -18.92 11.84 -5.43
C ARG A 121 -19.49 13.27 -5.30
N GLU A 122 -19.74 13.86 -6.45
CA GLU A 122 -19.49 15.26 -6.86
C GLU A 122 -20.21 16.44 -6.18
N VAL A 123 -19.45 17.55 -6.11
CA VAL A 123 -19.62 18.99 -6.48
C VAL A 123 -21.01 19.64 -6.64
N LYS A 124 -22.12 18.91 -6.63
CA LYS A 124 -23.49 19.47 -6.69
C LYS A 124 -24.29 19.33 -5.38
N ALA A 125 -23.73 18.69 -4.37
CA ALA A 125 -24.36 18.57 -3.06
C ALA A 125 -24.11 19.82 -2.19
N THR A 126 -25.07 20.19 -1.37
CA THR A 126 -24.91 21.27 -0.37
C THR A 126 -23.72 20.97 0.54
N PHE A 127 -23.00 22.00 0.98
CA PHE A 127 -21.76 21.87 1.76
C PHE A 127 -21.86 20.87 2.93
N LEU A 128 -22.99 20.87 3.66
CA LEU A 128 -23.22 19.97 4.78
C LEU A 128 -23.39 18.49 4.36
N GLN A 129 -24.07 18.25 3.24
CA GLN A 129 -24.21 16.90 2.68
C GLN A 129 -22.86 16.39 2.17
N SER A 130 -22.07 17.25 1.54
CA SER A 130 -20.70 16.94 1.08
C SER A 130 -19.77 16.59 2.25
N VAL A 131 -19.81 17.32 3.35
CA VAL A 131 -19.00 17.00 4.54
C VAL A 131 -19.45 15.66 5.16
N LYS A 132 -20.76 15.43 5.28
CA LYS A 132 -21.30 14.17 5.82
C LYS A 132 -20.90 12.97 4.96
N THR A 133 -20.95 13.08 3.64
CA THR A 133 -20.53 12.00 2.74
C THR A 133 -19.03 11.77 2.82
N ILE A 134 -18.20 12.82 2.85
CA ILE A 134 -16.75 12.70 3.01
C ILE A 134 -16.41 11.96 4.31
N ILE A 135 -16.98 12.39 5.46
CA ILE A 135 -16.75 11.73 6.75
C ILE A 135 -17.20 10.27 6.69
N GLY A 136 -18.38 9.99 6.12
CA GLY A 136 -18.86 8.62 5.93
C GLY A 136 -17.91 7.76 5.10
N THR A 137 -17.38 8.29 3.99
CA THR A 137 -16.39 7.57 3.17
C THR A 137 -15.07 7.35 3.91
N LEU A 138 -14.62 8.32 4.71
CA LEU A 138 -13.41 8.20 5.53
C LEU A 138 -13.57 7.11 6.59
N ILE A 139 -14.68 7.12 7.33
CA ILE A 139 -14.98 6.09 8.35
C ILE A 139 -15.08 4.71 7.70
N GLN A 140 -15.81 4.59 6.59
CA GLN A 140 -15.92 3.32 5.87
C GLN A 140 -14.56 2.81 5.39
N SER A 141 -13.72 3.70 4.85
CA SER A 141 -12.36 3.35 4.44
C SER A 141 -11.50 2.88 5.62
N PHE A 142 -11.59 3.56 6.77
CA PHE A 142 -10.90 3.17 7.99
C PHE A 142 -11.33 1.78 8.48
N VAL A 143 -12.63 1.52 8.56
CA VAL A 143 -13.17 0.21 8.98
C VAL A 143 -12.71 -0.90 8.05
N ASN A 144 -12.72 -0.67 6.73
CA ASN A 144 -12.26 -1.65 5.75
C ASN A 144 -10.77 -1.93 5.89
N VAL A 145 -9.95 -0.88 5.98
CA VAL A 145 -8.49 -1.01 6.16
C VAL A 145 -8.17 -1.74 7.46
N ALA A 146 -8.84 -1.41 8.56
CA ALA A 146 -8.68 -2.11 9.83
C ALA A 146 -9.01 -3.60 9.70
N LYS A 147 -10.18 -3.94 9.13
CA LYS A 147 -10.58 -5.34 8.90
C LYS A 147 -9.54 -6.11 8.08
N ILE A 148 -9.05 -5.52 6.99
CA ILE A 148 -8.02 -6.12 6.13
C ILE A 148 -6.73 -6.31 6.93
N ARG A 149 -6.26 -5.26 7.61
CA ARG A 149 -4.99 -5.27 8.35
C ARG A 149 -4.99 -6.29 9.48
N PHE A 150 -6.06 -6.35 10.28
CA PHE A 150 -6.20 -7.35 11.34
C PHE A 150 -6.30 -8.77 10.77
N ALA A 151 -6.96 -8.97 9.63
CA ALA A 151 -6.99 -10.27 8.96
C ALA A 151 -5.61 -10.71 8.41
N MET A 152 -4.68 -9.78 8.22
CA MET A 152 -3.30 -10.02 7.78
C MET A 152 -2.27 -10.09 8.93
N CYS A 153 -2.70 -9.99 10.19
CA CYS A 153 -1.80 -10.01 11.34
C CYS A 153 -0.99 -11.32 11.42
N GLY A 154 0.32 -11.21 11.64
CA GLY A 154 1.21 -12.35 11.92
C GLY A 154 1.52 -13.25 10.71
N VAL A 155 1.22 -12.79 9.50
CA VAL A 155 1.57 -13.46 8.24
C VAL A 155 2.25 -12.47 7.29
N PRO A 156 3.14 -12.93 6.38
CA PRO A 156 3.69 -12.06 5.35
C PRO A 156 2.56 -11.47 4.51
N HIS A 157 2.59 -10.15 4.36
CA HIS A 157 1.57 -9.44 3.61
C HIS A 157 2.12 -8.27 2.80
N LEU A 158 1.45 -8.00 1.69
CA LEU A 158 1.81 -7.00 0.70
C LEU A 158 0.61 -6.13 0.37
N PHE A 159 0.76 -4.81 0.45
CA PHE A 159 -0.23 -3.84 -0.01
C PHE A 159 0.23 -3.27 -1.34
N LEU A 160 -0.43 -3.68 -2.42
CA LEU A 160 -0.13 -3.27 -3.78
C LEU A 160 -1.15 -2.21 -4.24
N LEU A 161 -0.63 -1.01 -4.47
CA LEU A 161 -1.43 0.18 -4.77
C LEU A 161 -1.02 0.77 -6.12
N ASN A 162 -2.00 1.26 -6.85
CA ASN A 162 -1.82 2.04 -8.07
C ASN A 162 -2.96 3.06 -8.20
N GLY A 163 -2.63 4.26 -8.67
CA GLY A 163 -3.62 5.20 -9.15
C GLY A 163 -4.10 6.26 -8.15
N PRO A 164 -5.42 6.42 -7.92
CA PRO A 164 -6.02 7.68 -7.46
C PRO A 164 -5.79 7.98 -5.98
N GLY A 165 -6.19 9.19 -5.55
CA GLY A 165 -6.04 9.70 -4.17
C GLY A 165 -6.59 8.80 -3.05
N THR A 166 -7.47 7.83 -3.34
CA THR A 166 -7.89 6.81 -2.38
C THR A 166 -6.71 5.99 -1.84
N CYS A 167 -5.66 5.78 -2.64
CA CYS A 167 -4.42 5.11 -2.20
C CYS A 167 -3.71 5.89 -1.08
N CYS A 168 -3.76 7.22 -1.11
CA CYS A 168 -3.24 8.07 -0.01
C CYS A 168 -4.02 7.80 1.28
N ILE A 169 -5.35 7.74 1.19
CA ILE A 169 -6.23 7.49 2.35
C ILE A 169 -5.96 6.11 2.93
N ILE A 170 -5.87 5.08 2.09
CA ILE A 170 -5.58 3.70 2.51
C ILE A 170 -4.22 3.62 3.22
N SER A 171 -3.18 4.18 2.61
CA SER A 171 -1.82 4.14 3.16
C SER A 171 -1.73 4.89 4.49
N LEU A 172 -2.39 6.04 4.60
CA LEU A 172 -2.47 6.81 5.83
C LEU A 172 -3.15 6.01 6.95
N TRP A 173 -4.30 5.39 6.67
CA TRP A 173 -4.99 4.58 7.67
C TRP A 173 -4.19 3.36 8.10
N LEU A 174 -3.49 2.70 7.17
CA LEU A 174 -2.60 1.59 7.51
C LEU A 174 -1.51 2.02 8.49
N LYS A 175 -0.74 3.05 8.15
CA LYS A 175 0.35 3.54 9.00
C LYS A 175 -0.18 4.06 10.34
N LEU A 176 -1.37 4.68 10.38
CA LEU A 176 -2.00 5.11 11.63
C LEU A 176 -2.39 3.93 12.53
N ILE A 177 -3.01 2.89 11.96
CA ILE A 177 -3.41 1.69 12.72
C ILE A 177 -2.18 0.99 13.27
N GLU A 178 -1.11 0.88 12.49
CA GLU A 178 0.15 0.26 12.93
C GLU A 178 0.85 1.08 14.03
N LEU A 179 0.70 2.40 13.99
CA LEU A 179 1.25 3.30 14.99
C LEU A 179 0.50 3.21 16.32
N VAL A 180 -0.83 3.15 16.28
CA VAL A 180 -1.69 3.07 17.47
C VAL A 180 -1.69 1.66 18.08
N VAL A 181 -1.68 0.62 17.24
CA VAL A 181 -1.73 -0.78 17.68
C VAL A 181 -0.32 -1.37 17.69
N ILE A 182 0.34 -1.25 18.84
CA ILE A 182 1.76 -1.57 19.04
C ILE A 182 2.12 -3.03 18.67
N PHE A 183 1.18 -3.96 18.82
CA PHE A 183 1.42 -5.39 18.56
C PHE A 183 1.36 -5.80 17.08
N LEU A 184 0.96 -4.91 16.17
CA LEU A 184 0.95 -5.21 14.75
C LEU A 184 2.38 -5.15 14.17
N ASP A 185 2.66 -5.96 13.17
CA ASP A 185 3.84 -5.80 12.32
C ASP A 185 3.70 -4.59 11.36
N ALA A 186 4.79 -4.17 10.72
CA ALA A 186 4.71 -3.12 9.69
C ALA A 186 4.26 -3.73 8.35
N SER A 187 3.28 -3.11 7.69
CA SER A 187 2.88 -3.51 6.34
C SER A 187 3.95 -3.16 5.33
N HIS A 188 4.18 -4.05 4.37
CA HIS A 188 4.96 -3.73 3.18
C HIS A 188 4.06 -3.13 2.11
N ILE A 189 4.14 -1.81 1.92
CA ILE A 189 3.34 -1.05 0.96
C ILE A 189 4.18 -0.76 -0.29
N VAL A 190 3.72 -1.28 -1.42
CA VAL A 190 4.26 -1.01 -2.75
C VAL A 190 3.27 -0.15 -3.52
N TYR A 191 3.71 1.04 -3.92
CA TYR A 191 2.94 1.88 -4.84
C TYR A 191 3.61 1.90 -6.21
N VAL A 192 2.83 1.56 -7.24
CA VAL A 192 3.25 1.60 -8.63
C VAL A 192 2.64 2.82 -9.28
N GLU A 193 3.47 3.76 -9.70
CA GLU A 193 3.02 4.95 -10.44
C GLU A 193 2.50 4.55 -11.82
N SER A 194 1.48 5.28 -12.30
CA SER A 194 0.82 4.97 -13.56
C SER A 194 1.76 5.08 -14.75
N LEU A 195 1.54 4.22 -15.75
CA LEU A 195 2.30 4.21 -17.01
C LEU A 195 2.20 5.57 -17.73
N ALA A 196 1.09 6.30 -17.53
CA ALA A 196 0.87 7.61 -18.12
C ALA A 196 1.78 8.73 -17.55
N ARG A 197 2.52 8.48 -16.47
CA ARG A 197 3.40 9.47 -15.82
C ARG A 197 4.84 9.27 -16.25
N ILE A 198 5.22 9.98 -17.31
CA ILE A 198 6.57 9.89 -17.91
C ILE A 198 7.53 10.88 -17.25
N ASN A 199 7.18 12.17 -17.24
CA ASN A 199 8.12 13.23 -16.82
C ASN A 199 7.83 13.81 -15.43
N THR A 200 6.60 13.65 -14.93
CA THR A 200 6.20 14.23 -13.64
C THR A 200 5.34 13.26 -12.83
N PRO A 201 5.58 13.17 -11.51
CA PRO A 201 4.81 12.27 -10.67
C PRO A 201 3.40 12.82 -10.45
N SER A 202 2.45 11.90 -10.26
CA SER A 202 1.08 12.29 -9.93
C SER A 202 1.03 12.97 -8.55
N LEU A 203 -0.03 13.73 -8.27
CA LEU A 203 -0.20 14.32 -6.92
C LEU A 203 -0.25 13.23 -5.84
N THR A 204 -0.95 12.12 -6.14
CA THR A 204 -0.96 10.92 -5.29
C THR A 204 0.45 10.36 -5.13
N GLY A 205 1.20 10.24 -6.23
CA GLY A 205 2.59 9.80 -6.23
C GLY A 205 3.49 10.66 -5.34
N LYS A 206 3.40 11.99 -5.44
CA LYS A 206 4.17 12.92 -4.58
C LYS A 206 3.91 12.72 -3.09
N ILE A 207 2.66 12.44 -2.71
CA ILE A 207 2.29 12.18 -1.32
C ILE A 207 2.80 10.81 -0.89
N LEU A 208 2.48 9.77 -1.67
CA LEU A 208 2.81 8.39 -1.35
C LEU A 208 4.31 8.12 -1.40
N TYR A 209 5.08 8.87 -2.18
CA TYR A 209 6.52 8.79 -2.23
C TYR A 209 7.21 8.95 -0.88
N TRP A 210 6.53 9.48 0.14
CA TRP A 210 7.08 9.57 1.49
C TRP A 210 6.46 8.58 2.48
N VAL A 211 5.32 7.98 2.13
CA VAL A 211 4.51 7.13 3.02
C VAL A 211 4.76 5.64 2.76
N VAL A 212 4.99 5.26 1.51
CA VAL A 212 5.14 3.85 1.10
C VAL A 212 6.56 3.37 1.30
N ASP A 213 6.69 2.06 1.48
CA ASP A 213 7.97 1.39 1.69
C ASP A 213 8.75 1.26 0.38
N GLU A 214 8.03 0.96 -0.71
CA GLU A 214 8.59 0.88 -2.05
C GLU A 214 7.75 1.71 -3.02
N PHE A 215 8.40 2.66 -3.68
CA PHE A 215 7.78 3.46 -4.73
C PHE A 215 8.36 3.02 -6.07
N VAL A 216 7.50 2.52 -6.96
CA VAL A 216 7.91 1.93 -8.23
C VAL A 216 7.47 2.84 -9.38
N VAL A 217 8.40 3.12 -10.29
CA VAL A 217 8.15 3.87 -11.53
C VAL A 217 8.50 3.03 -12.74
N GLN A 218 7.82 3.31 -13.85
CA GLN A 218 8.00 2.58 -15.11
C GLN A 218 8.97 3.28 -16.07
N TRP A 219 9.13 4.59 -15.91
CA TRP A 219 10.03 5.43 -16.70
C TRP A 219 11.29 5.74 -15.90
N GLN A 220 12.45 5.61 -16.54
CA GLN A 220 13.73 5.86 -15.88
C GLN A 220 13.89 7.36 -15.62
N GLU A 221 13.48 8.19 -16.58
CA GLU A 221 13.52 9.65 -16.54
C GLU A 221 12.77 10.19 -15.31
N LEU A 222 11.60 9.62 -15.00
CA LEU A 222 10.83 10.01 -13.81
C LEU A 222 11.59 9.78 -12.50
N ARG A 223 12.34 8.67 -12.42
CA ARG A 223 13.17 8.35 -11.24
C ARG A 223 14.30 9.36 -11.13
N ASP A 224 15.05 9.52 -12.21
CA ASP A 224 16.30 10.26 -12.21
C ASP A 224 16.06 11.77 -12.01
N ASP A 225 15.01 12.32 -12.61
CA ASP A 225 14.72 13.76 -12.54
C ASP A 225 13.89 14.17 -11.31
N CYS A 226 12.96 13.31 -10.86
CA CYS A 226 11.95 13.71 -9.86
C CYS A 226 11.99 12.90 -8.57
N LEU A 227 12.34 11.60 -8.61
CA LEU A 227 12.08 10.64 -7.53
C LEU A 227 13.25 9.67 -7.32
N PRO A 228 14.41 10.13 -6.79
CA PRO A 228 15.62 9.32 -6.70
C PRO A 228 15.49 8.07 -5.80
N ARG A 229 14.57 8.06 -4.83
CA ARG A 229 14.26 6.90 -3.96
C ARG A 229 13.42 5.84 -4.67
N ALA A 230 12.80 6.17 -5.80
CA ALA A 230 11.96 5.23 -6.53
C ALA A 230 12.80 4.12 -7.15
N LYS A 231 12.19 2.93 -7.27
CA LYS A 231 12.74 1.80 -8.01
C LYS A 231 12.18 1.78 -9.41
N TRP A 232 13.07 1.60 -10.38
CA TRP A 232 12.72 1.46 -11.77
C TRP A 232 12.91 0.01 -12.21
N PHE A 233 11.86 -0.55 -12.81
CA PHE A 233 11.84 -1.93 -13.31
C PHE A 233 11.41 -2.00 -14.79
N GLY A 234 11.36 -0.85 -15.48
CA GLY A 234 10.79 -0.75 -16.82
C GLY A 234 9.27 -0.86 -16.84
N ILE A 235 8.72 -1.23 -17.99
CA ILE A 235 7.28 -1.36 -18.21
C ILE A 235 6.77 -2.64 -17.50
N LEU A 236 5.91 -2.44 -16.50
CA LEU A 236 5.36 -3.53 -15.67
C LEU A 236 3.98 -4.00 -16.14
N VAL A 237 3.40 -3.26 -17.09
CA VAL A 237 1.97 -3.21 -17.42
C VAL A 237 1.74 -3.25 -18.93
#